data_AF-A0A1Y5SR64-F1
#
_entry.id   AF-A0A1Y5SR64-F1
#
_cell.length_a   1.000
_cell.length_b   1.000
_cell.length_c   1.000
_cell.angle_alpha   90.00
_cell.angle_beta   90.00
_cell.angle_gamma   90.00
#
_symmetry.space_group_name_H-M   'P 1'
#
loop_
_entity.id
_entity.type
_entity.pdbx_description
1 polymer ?
#
loop_
_entity_poly.entity_id
_entity_poly.type
_entity_poly.pdbx_seq_one_letter_code
_entity_poly.pdbx_strand_id
1 'polypeptide(L)'
;MVSRAVLVLIAAYFLATVGYALFNADAYATDIYRVIRYIIGPGVLALGAFLAALLLRSDTRVLTAVYASAVLGSLFLAEGYLTFKSLPGSTGLYANVLDNGTAVERFSSGLPPASTLKALNQEIGARTPDDVLLGNLPNSEVLLCRKAGEAVSYRADRYGFRNDDAIYDEPIEAMLLGDSFAEGICLHDGEHLAAKLVGLGLNIVNTGTRGAGPLLELAILERFGPIIRPPQTVMLVFGGNDAANLTRALDLPWLVSAVEGSFVGTSPLPEQVQLDRAREKLEQWWSIREAPLHEMLGDNSVFRNFMALQRISLALGVFFPAEPRIPALYDDIILRAAKTAATWNGELTLVYLPPKDQFVGRLSFPEAYDAFPEIAQAAAESAGADFLDLSPAFWAYPSPPALYAPDAHLSEEGAAFAAKMILEALSRDLKLTQHRP
;
A
#
# COMPACT_ATOMS: atom_id res chain seq x y z
N MET A 1 46.84 11.30 12.13
CA MET A 1 46.37 10.62 10.90
C MET A 1 44.99 10.00 11.09
N VAL A 2 44.77 9.21 12.15
CA VAL A 2 43.48 8.56 12.45
C VAL A 2 42.28 9.53 12.45
N SER A 3 42.35 10.66 13.16
CA SER A 3 41.24 11.63 13.22
C SER A 3 40.87 12.25 11.86
N ARG A 4 41.82 12.36 10.92
CA ARG A 4 41.53 12.80 9.55
C ARG A 4 40.75 11.72 8.79
N ALA A 5 41.21 10.47 8.88
CA ALA A 5 40.55 9.34 8.23
C ALA A 5 39.10 9.18 8.72
N VAL A 6 38.87 9.29 10.03
CA VAL A 6 37.52 9.23 10.62
C VAL A 6 36.60 10.32 10.06
N LEU A 7 37.04 11.58 10.05
CA LEU A 7 36.23 12.67 9.51
C LEU A 7 35.99 12.54 8.00
N VAL A 8 36.94 12.01 7.24
CA VAL A 8 36.78 11.70 5.81
C VAL A 8 35.75 10.59 5.60
N LEU A 9 35.74 9.55 6.44
CA LEU A 9 34.73 8.48 6.36
C LEU A 9 33.32 9.01 6.66
N ILE A 10 33.18 9.89 7.67
CA ILE A 10 31.90 10.55 7.97
C ILE A 10 31.46 11.42 6.79
N ALA A 11 32.38 12.19 6.19
CA ALA A 11 32.08 12.97 5.00
C ALA A 11 31.64 12.08 3.83
N ALA A 12 32.32 10.95 3.60
CA ALA A 12 31.99 10.00 2.56
C ALA A 12 30.60 9.37 2.75
N TYR A 13 30.20 9.05 3.99
CA TYR A 13 28.85 8.56 4.30
C TYR A 13 27.76 9.57 3.88
N PHE A 14 27.91 10.84 4.26
CA PHE A 14 26.95 11.87 3.88
C PHE A 14 26.98 12.16 2.36
N LEU A 15 28.16 12.15 1.72
CA LEU A 15 28.29 12.26 0.27
C LEU A 15 27.63 11.09 -0.47
N ALA A 16 27.66 9.87 0.08
CA ALA A 16 26.97 8.74 -0.52
C ALA A 16 25.45 8.94 -0.53
N THR A 17 24.90 9.57 0.52
CA THR A 17 23.48 9.95 0.56
C THR A 17 23.16 10.97 -0.54
N VAL A 18 23.99 12.03 -0.67
CA VAL A 18 23.82 13.04 -1.74
C VAL A 18 23.96 12.40 -3.13
N GLY A 19 24.97 11.56 -3.33
CA GLY A 19 25.21 10.89 -4.60
C GLY A 19 24.04 9.98 -5.00
N TYR A 20 23.47 9.24 -4.04
CA TYR A 20 22.27 8.44 -4.28
C TYR A 20 21.06 9.29 -4.64
N ALA A 21 20.83 10.40 -3.93
CA ALA A 21 19.73 11.31 -4.19
C ALA A 21 19.85 11.99 -5.56
N LEU A 22 21.06 12.42 -5.96
CA LEU A 22 21.32 13.01 -7.27
C LEU A 22 21.21 11.99 -8.42
N PHE A 23 21.62 10.74 -8.19
CA PHE A 23 21.44 9.67 -9.17
C PHE A 23 19.96 9.34 -9.42
N ASN A 24 19.10 9.56 -8.40
CA ASN A 24 17.66 9.38 -8.46
C ASN A 24 16.94 10.73 -8.31
N ALA A 25 17.44 11.78 -8.97
CA ALA A 25 16.98 13.15 -8.76
C ALA A 25 15.49 13.35 -9.08
N ASP A 26 14.97 12.59 -10.02
CA ASP A 26 13.54 12.58 -10.37
C ASP A 26 12.63 12.12 -9.20
N ALA A 27 13.18 11.45 -8.20
CA ALA A 27 12.44 10.96 -7.03
C ALA A 27 12.78 11.71 -5.74
N TYR A 28 13.98 12.28 -5.64
CA TYR A 28 14.49 12.91 -4.40
C TYR A 28 14.88 14.40 -4.55
N ALA A 29 14.72 14.99 -5.73
CA ALA A 29 14.96 16.40 -6.00
C ALA A 29 13.73 17.09 -6.62
N THR A 30 12.53 16.63 -6.26
CA THR A 30 11.24 17.10 -6.80
C THR A 30 10.71 18.35 -6.09
N ASP A 31 10.98 18.48 -4.79
CA ASP A 31 10.56 19.61 -3.97
C ASP A 31 11.65 20.04 -2.98
N ILE A 32 11.42 21.20 -2.34
CA ILE A 32 12.39 21.80 -1.42
C ILE A 32 12.65 20.95 -0.17
N TYR A 33 11.66 20.21 0.34
CA TYR A 33 11.81 19.36 1.52
C TYR A 33 12.71 18.16 1.23
N ARG A 34 12.49 17.48 0.10
CA ARG A 34 13.36 16.37 -0.33
C ARG A 34 14.77 16.84 -0.68
N VAL A 35 14.90 17.98 -1.37
CA VAL A 35 16.20 18.61 -1.66
C VAL A 35 16.94 18.96 -0.38
N ILE A 36 16.27 19.57 0.61
CA ILE A 36 16.88 19.89 1.91
C ILE A 36 17.32 18.60 2.63
N ARG A 37 16.44 17.60 2.69
CA ARG A 37 16.66 16.37 3.46
C ARG A 37 17.75 15.48 2.88
N TYR A 38 17.81 15.34 1.56
CA TYR A 38 18.65 14.34 0.90
C TYR A 38 19.87 14.92 0.19
N ILE A 39 19.87 16.22 -0.14
CA ILE A 39 20.96 16.87 -0.87
C ILE A 39 21.65 17.93 0.00
N ILE A 40 20.94 18.99 0.39
CA ILE A 40 21.56 20.15 1.06
C ILE A 40 22.05 19.78 2.46
N GLY A 41 21.19 19.19 3.30
CA GLY A 41 21.53 18.82 4.67
C GLY A 41 22.74 17.88 4.74
N PRO A 42 22.69 16.71 4.09
CA PRO A 42 23.85 15.81 4.01
C PRO A 42 25.07 16.46 3.35
N GLY A 43 24.90 17.28 2.31
CA GLY A 43 26.00 17.99 1.65
C GLY A 43 26.72 18.97 2.58
N VAL A 44 25.99 19.73 3.39
CA VAL A 44 26.57 20.63 4.41
C VAL A 44 27.31 19.85 5.48
N LEU A 45 26.76 18.73 5.96
CA LEU A 45 27.42 17.85 6.94
C LEU A 45 28.70 17.23 6.36
N ALA A 46 28.67 16.77 5.11
CA ALA A 46 29.82 16.25 4.39
C ALA A 46 30.93 17.29 4.25
N LEU A 47 30.58 18.49 3.76
CA LEU A 47 31.53 19.58 3.58
C LEU A 47 32.13 20.00 4.92
N GLY A 48 31.31 20.14 5.97
CA GLY A 48 31.77 20.47 7.31
C GLY A 48 32.76 19.43 7.86
N ALA A 49 32.47 18.14 7.73
CA ALA A 49 33.35 17.06 8.16
C ALA A 49 34.67 17.04 7.35
N PHE A 50 34.60 17.26 6.04
CA PHE A 50 35.78 17.31 5.17
C PHE A 50 36.68 18.51 5.49
N LEU A 51 36.10 19.72 5.63
CA LEU A 51 36.83 20.92 6.04
C LEU A 51 37.42 20.75 7.43
N ALA A 52 36.71 20.12 8.37
CA ALA A 52 37.22 19.81 9.70
C ALA A 52 38.45 18.88 9.64
N ALA A 53 38.46 17.90 8.73
CA ALA A 53 39.60 17.00 8.53
C ALA A 53 40.86 17.76 8.06
N LEU A 54 40.67 18.69 7.12
CA LEU A 54 41.75 19.45 6.48
C LEU A 54 42.28 20.60 7.34
N LEU A 55 41.38 21.42 7.88
CA LEU A 55 41.70 22.75 8.40
C LEU A 55 41.91 22.78 9.93
N LEU A 56 41.32 21.85 10.69
CA LEU A 56 41.44 21.89 12.15
C LEU A 56 42.84 21.46 12.64
N ARG A 57 43.27 22.12 13.72
CA ARG A 57 44.46 21.76 14.51
C ARG A 57 44.27 20.37 15.12
N SER A 58 45.37 19.69 15.44
CA SER A 58 45.35 18.27 15.83
C SER A 58 44.38 17.97 16.98
N ASP A 59 44.43 18.75 18.05
CA ASP A 59 43.64 18.48 19.26
C ASP A 59 42.14 18.70 19.03
N THR A 60 41.79 19.85 18.44
CA THR A 60 40.40 20.15 18.06
C THR A 60 39.86 19.11 17.08
N ARG A 61 40.66 18.71 16.08
CA ARG A 61 40.27 17.71 15.11
C ARG A 61 39.98 16.35 15.75
N VAL A 62 40.79 15.93 16.73
CA VAL A 62 40.54 14.69 17.47
C VAL A 62 39.22 14.78 18.22
N LEU A 63 38.97 15.88 18.94
CA LEU A 63 37.70 16.08 19.65
C LEU A 63 36.50 16.08 18.69
N THR A 64 36.59 16.82 17.58
CA THR A 64 35.54 16.84 16.54
C THR A 64 35.28 15.46 15.98
N ALA A 65 36.34 14.68 15.68
CA ALA A 65 36.19 13.31 15.20
C ALA A 65 35.48 12.41 16.22
N VAL A 66 35.87 12.48 17.50
CA VAL A 66 35.25 11.69 18.58
C VAL A 66 33.77 12.04 18.72
N TYR A 67 33.42 13.32 18.80
CA TYR A 67 32.02 13.73 18.95
C TYR A 67 31.17 13.38 17.73
N ALA A 68 31.68 13.63 16.50
CA ALA A 68 30.96 13.30 15.28
C ALA A 68 30.72 11.79 15.16
N SER A 69 31.72 10.97 15.49
CA SER A 69 31.55 9.51 15.54
C SER A 69 30.58 9.06 16.62
N ALA A 70 30.62 9.67 17.81
CA ALA A 70 29.69 9.33 18.89
C ALA A 70 28.23 9.66 18.52
N VAL A 71 28.00 10.82 17.90
CA VAL A 71 26.67 11.20 17.41
C VAL A 71 26.20 10.24 16.33
N LEU A 72 27.00 10.01 15.29
CA LEU A 72 26.62 9.12 14.19
C LEU A 72 26.40 7.68 14.67
N GLY A 73 27.27 7.18 15.55
CA GLY A 73 27.12 5.87 16.19
C GLY A 73 25.84 5.77 17.02
N SER A 74 25.50 6.83 17.77
CA SER A 74 24.25 6.87 18.54
C SER A 74 23.02 6.85 17.64
N LEU A 75 23.06 7.53 16.49
CA LEU A 75 21.99 7.46 15.49
C LEU A 75 21.84 6.04 14.95
N PHE A 76 22.92 5.35 14.58
CA PHE A 76 22.81 3.97 14.10
C PHE A 76 22.34 2.98 15.19
N LEU A 77 22.75 3.18 16.44
CA LEU A 77 22.24 2.38 17.57
C LEU A 77 20.74 2.60 17.78
N ALA A 78 20.28 3.85 17.73
CA ALA A 78 18.86 4.18 17.83
C ALA A 78 18.07 3.65 16.64
N GLU A 79 18.59 3.73 15.42
CA GLU A 79 17.99 3.14 14.22
C GLU A 79 17.85 1.62 14.37
N GLY A 80 18.87 0.95 14.90
CA GLY A 80 18.84 -0.49 15.18
C GLY A 80 17.78 -0.85 16.22
N TYR A 81 17.69 -0.10 17.30
CA TYR A 81 16.65 -0.28 18.32
C TYR A 81 15.23 -0.07 17.76
N LEU A 82 15.02 1.01 16.98
CA LEU A 82 13.71 1.29 16.38
C LEU A 82 13.33 0.26 15.32
N THR A 83 14.28 -0.18 14.51
CA THR A 83 14.09 -1.26 13.53
C THR A 83 13.67 -2.54 14.23
N PHE A 84 14.40 -2.93 15.28
CA PHE A 84 14.06 -4.10 16.09
C PHE A 84 12.67 -4.00 16.71
N LYS A 85 12.32 -2.84 17.29
CA LYS A 85 11.00 -2.59 17.87
C LYS A 85 9.86 -2.67 16.84
N SER A 86 10.14 -2.41 15.56
CA SER A 86 9.15 -2.49 14.48
C SER A 86 8.90 -3.93 13.96
N LEU A 87 9.81 -4.87 14.25
CA LEU A 87 9.73 -6.24 13.74
C LEU A 87 8.46 -7.01 14.14
N PRO A 88 7.92 -6.91 15.38
CA PRO A 88 6.69 -7.61 15.75
C PRO A 88 5.48 -7.22 14.89
N GLY A 89 5.37 -5.95 14.49
CA GLY A 89 4.30 -5.47 13.62
C GLY A 89 4.40 -6.03 12.20
N SER A 90 5.61 -6.07 11.63
CA SER A 90 5.83 -6.65 10.31
C SER A 90 5.74 -8.19 10.31
N THR A 91 6.23 -8.87 11.36
CA THR A 91 6.23 -10.34 11.41
C THR A 91 4.83 -10.96 11.57
N GLY A 92 3.86 -10.21 12.09
CA GLY A 92 2.44 -10.60 12.07
C GLY A 92 1.87 -10.73 10.66
N LEU A 93 2.30 -9.86 9.73
CA LEU A 93 1.95 -9.91 8.30
C LEU A 93 2.67 -11.03 7.54
N TYR A 94 3.86 -11.45 7.99
CA TYR A 94 4.68 -12.48 7.35
C TYR A 94 4.47 -13.89 7.90
N ALA A 95 3.38 -14.13 8.65
CA ALA A 95 3.01 -15.45 9.17
C ALA A 95 4.16 -16.17 9.88
N ASN A 96 4.80 -15.49 10.84
CA ASN A 96 5.58 -16.25 11.82
C ASN A 96 4.61 -17.10 12.66
N VAL A 97 4.83 -18.41 12.58
CA VAL A 97 4.34 -19.45 13.49
C VAL A 97 2.90 -19.89 13.22
N LEU A 98 2.80 -21.00 12.48
CA LEU A 98 1.76 -21.99 12.71
C LEU A 98 2.46 -23.24 13.22
N ASP A 99 1.80 -24.03 14.07
CA ASP A 99 2.11 -25.45 14.15
C ASP A 99 1.82 -25.98 12.75
N ASN A 100 2.86 -26.36 12.00
CA ASN A 100 2.78 -26.58 10.54
C ASN A 100 1.64 -27.54 10.12
N GLY A 101 1.13 -28.37 11.04
CA GLY A 101 -0.03 -29.23 10.79
C GLY A 101 -1.37 -28.49 10.67
N THR A 102 -1.80 -27.77 11.72
CA THR A 102 -3.20 -27.31 11.84
C THR A 102 -3.57 -26.21 10.85
N ALA A 103 -2.59 -25.45 10.40
CA ALA A 103 -2.84 -24.28 9.56
C ALA A 103 -2.72 -24.55 8.07
N VAL A 104 -1.83 -25.48 7.68
CA VAL A 104 -1.83 -26.03 6.33
C VAL A 104 -3.16 -26.74 6.09
N GLU A 105 -3.69 -27.48 7.08
CA GLU A 105 -5.00 -28.12 6.94
C GLU A 105 -6.13 -27.11 6.73
N ARG A 106 -6.16 -26.00 7.49
CA ARG A 106 -7.24 -25.02 7.42
C ARG A 106 -7.13 -24.04 6.24
N PHE A 107 -5.93 -23.54 5.93
CA PHE A 107 -5.74 -22.39 5.03
C PHE A 107 -5.07 -22.73 3.71
N SER A 108 -4.73 -24.01 3.44
CA SER A 108 -4.02 -24.42 2.22
C SER A 108 -4.69 -24.00 0.92
N SER A 109 -6.02 -23.86 0.92
CA SER A 109 -6.80 -23.41 -0.25
C SER A 109 -6.83 -21.89 -0.45
N GLY A 110 -6.38 -21.11 0.53
CA GLY A 110 -6.37 -19.65 0.49
C GLY A 110 -4.98 -19.07 0.30
N LEU A 111 -4.91 -17.81 -0.12
CA LEU A 111 -3.64 -17.10 -0.23
C LEU A 111 -2.92 -17.02 1.13
N PRO A 112 -1.63 -17.40 1.19
CA PRO A 112 -0.81 -17.12 2.36
C PRO A 112 -0.68 -15.61 2.65
N PRO A 113 -0.45 -15.20 3.91
CA PRO A 113 -0.14 -13.81 4.26
C PRO A 113 1.01 -13.25 3.44
N ALA A 114 0.94 -12.00 2.99
CA ALA A 114 1.94 -11.35 2.12
C ALA A 114 2.12 -11.94 0.69
N SER A 115 1.36 -12.95 0.27
CA SER A 115 1.27 -13.38 -1.13
C SER A 115 0.14 -12.64 -1.86
N THR A 116 0.23 -12.44 -3.17
CA THR A 116 -0.79 -11.71 -3.97
C THR A 116 -1.37 -12.58 -5.08
N LEU A 117 -2.59 -12.25 -5.54
CA LEU A 117 -3.20 -12.91 -6.71
C LEU A 117 -2.36 -12.71 -7.98
N LYS A 118 -1.68 -11.57 -8.12
CA LYS A 118 -0.76 -11.31 -9.24
C LYS A 118 0.38 -12.34 -9.27
N ALA A 119 1.01 -12.62 -8.12
CA ALA A 119 2.05 -13.63 -8.01
C ALA A 119 1.51 -15.03 -8.30
N LEU A 120 0.31 -15.35 -7.81
CA LEU A 120 -0.34 -16.65 -8.08
C LEU A 120 -0.59 -16.83 -9.59
N ASN A 121 -1.17 -15.82 -10.24
CA ASN A 121 -1.44 -15.81 -11.67
C ASN A 121 -0.16 -15.98 -12.50
N GLN A 122 0.95 -15.34 -12.11
CA GLN A 122 2.25 -15.54 -12.76
C GLN A 122 2.74 -16.99 -12.64
N GLU A 123 2.65 -17.59 -11.45
CA GLU A 123 3.13 -18.93 -11.18
C GLU A 123 2.28 -20.04 -11.85
N ILE A 124 0.97 -19.85 -11.95
CA ILE A 124 0.08 -20.77 -12.68
C ILE A 124 0.11 -20.54 -14.21
N GLY A 125 0.89 -19.55 -14.66
CA GLY A 125 1.09 -19.25 -16.08
C GLY A 125 -0.12 -18.62 -16.76
N ALA A 126 -0.97 -17.88 -16.02
CA ALA A 126 -2.11 -17.17 -16.59
C ALA A 126 -1.63 -16.00 -17.48
N ARG A 127 -2.06 -15.98 -18.74
CA ARG A 127 -1.61 -15.00 -19.75
C ARG A 127 -2.74 -14.23 -20.42
N THR A 128 -3.96 -14.69 -20.28
CA THR A 128 -5.14 -14.10 -20.90
C THR A 128 -6.14 -13.67 -19.83
N PRO A 129 -7.07 -12.75 -20.14
CA PRO A 129 -8.15 -12.40 -19.24
C PRO A 129 -8.95 -13.63 -18.76
N ASP A 130 -9.27 -14.58 -19.63
CA ASP A 130 -10.04 -15.76 -19.22
C ASP A 130 -9.28 -16.67 -18.24
N ASP A 131 -7.94 -16.66 -18.26
CA ASP A 131 -7.10 -17.53 -17.43
C ASP A 131 -6.81 -17.00 -16.01
N VAL A 132 -7.06 -15.71 -15.75
CA VAL A 132 -6.61 -15.06 -14.52
C VAL A 132 -7.64 -15.13 -13.41
N LEU A 133 -7.15 -15.40 -12.20
CA LEU A 133 -7.92 -15.27 -10.97
C LEU A 133 -7.91 -13.82 -10.50
N LEU A 134 -9.10 -13.25 -10.35
CA LEU A 134 -9.29 -11.89 -9.83
C LEU A 134 -9.78 -11.85 -8.37
N GLY A 135 -10.21 -13.00 -7.85
CA GLY A 135 -10.51 -13.26 -6.44
C GLY A 135 -9.77 -14.51 -5.95
N ASN A 136 -9.84 -14.81 -4.65
CA ASN A 136 -9.38 -16.08 -4.10
C ASN A 136 -10.20 -17.26 -4.62
N LEU A 137 -9.83 -18.48 -4.22
CA LEU A 137 -10.67 -19.64 -4.50
C LEU A 137 -12.02 -19.47 -3.78
N PRO A 138 -13.16 -19.67 -4.45
CA PRO A 138 -14.47 -19.58 -3.81
C PRO A 138 -14.57 -20.47 -2.57
N ASN A 139 -15.22 -19.99 -1.50
CA ASN A 139 -15.40 -20.71 -0.23
C ASN A 139 -14.10 -21.11 0.51
N SER A 140 -12.93 -20.62 0.09
CA SER A 140 -11.67 -20.90 0.78
C SER A 140 -11.51 -20.06 2.05
N GLU A 141 -10.83 -20.63 3.05
CA GLU A 141 -10.37 -19.87 4.21
C GLU A 141 -9.07 -19.15 3.86
N VAL A 142 -9.07 -17.82 3.94
CA VAL A 142 -7.92 -16.97 3.60
C VAL A 142 -7.34 -16.39 4.88
N LEU A 143 -6.05 -16.65 5.13
CA LEU A 143 -5.33 -16.06 6.26
C LEU A 143 -4.80 -14.67 5.88
N LEU A 144 -5.20 -13.65 6.63
CA LEU A 144 -4.70 -12.28 6.47
C LEU A 144 -3.35 -12.13 7.17
N CYS A 145 -3.34 -12.44 8.47
CA CYS A 145 -2.17 -12.28 9.32
C CYS A 145 -2.37 -12.95 10.68
N ARG A 146 -1.37 -12.81 11.56
CA ARG A 146 -1.47 -13.20 12.97
C ARG A 146 -1.33 -11.97 13.86
N LYS A 147 -2.33 -11.72 14.70
CA LYS A 147 -2.38 -10.58 15.63
C LYS A 147 -2.41 -11.11 17.05
N ALA A 148 -1.42 -10.74 17.86
CA ALA A 148 -1.30 -11.18 19.27
C ALA A 148 -1.39 -12.71 19.49
N GLY A 149 -0.99 -13.52 18.51
CA GLY A 149 -1.07 -14.97 18.59
C GLY A 149 -2.34 -15.59 18.00
N GLU A 150 -3.32 -14.78 17.60
CA GLU A 150 -4.57 -15.23 16.98
C GLU A 150 -4.54 -15.05 15.45
N ALA A 151 -5.14 -15.99 14.74
CA ALA A 151 -5.29 -15.92 13.29
C ALA A 151 -6.41 -14.93 12.93
N VAL A 152 -6.09 -13.94 12.10
CA VAL A 152 -7.10 -13.09 11.46
C VAL A 152 -7.31 -13.63 10.06
N SER A 153 -8.50 -14.15 9.79
CA SER A 153 -8.86 -14.81 8.54
C SER A 153 -10.29 -14.49 8.16
N TYR A 154 -10.64 -14.76 6.91
CA TYR A 154 -12.02 -14.73 6.43
C TYR A 154 -12.31 -15.94 5.54
N ARG A 155 -13.59 -16.23 5.36
CA ARG A 155 -14.05 -17.17 4.34
C ARG A 155 -14.44 -16.40 3.10
N ALA A 156 -13.85 -16.76 1.96
CA ALA A 156 -14.14 -16.10 0.70
C ALA A 156 -15.56 -16.45 0.19
N ASP A 157 -16.24 -15.48 -0.39
CA ASP A 157 -17.56 -15.64 -1.01
C ASP A 157 -17.50 -16.50 -2.29
N ARG A 158 -18.64 -16.61 -3.01
CA ARG A 158 -18.73 -17.34 -4.28
C ARG A 158 -17.79 -16.83 -5.38
N TYR A 159 -17.30 -15.59 -5.31
CA TYR A 159 -16.38 -15.00 -6.27
C TYR A 159 -14.94 -14.89 -5.75
N GLY A 160 -14.67 -15.33 -4.52
CA GLY A 160 -13.34 -15.31 -3.94
C GLY A 160 -12.99 -14.03 -3.18
N PHE A 161 -13.96 -13.17 -2.89
CA PHE A 161 -13.75 -11.92 -2.16
C PHE A 161 -14.21 -12.02 -0.71
N ARG A 162 -13.87 -11.01 0.09
CA ARG A 162 -14.22 -10.95 1.51
C ARG A 162 -15.59 -10.32 1.71
N ASN A 163 -16.63 -11.12 1.52
CA ASN A 163 -18.01 -10.76 1.80
C ASN A 163 -18.73 -11.91 2.50
N ASP A 164 -19.82 -11.59 3.21
CA ASP A 164 -20.85 -12.61 3.46
C ASP A 164 -21.50 -12.96 2.12
N ASP A 165 -21.60 -14.24 1.80
CA ASP A 165 -22.18 -14.69 0.52
C ASP A 165 -23.67 -14.32 0.38
N ALA A 166 -24.36 -14.08 1.50
CA ALA A 166 -25.74 -13.60 1.52
C ALA A 166 -25.89 -12.13 1.06
N ILE A 167 -24.78 -11.38 0.91
CA ILE A 167 -24.83 -9.98 0.45
C ILE A 167 -25.47 -9.84 -0.94
N TYR A 168 -25.36 -10.88 -1.76
CA TYR A 168 -25.91 -10.95 -3.11
C TYR A 168 -27.40 -11.28 -3.16
N ASP A 169 -28.04 -11.56 -2.01
CA ASP A 169 -29.47 -11.87 -1.94
C ASP A 169 -30.34 -10.60 -2.06
N GLU A 170 -29.74 -9.43 -1.82
CA GLU A 170 -30.36 -8.10 -1.98
C GLU A 170 -29.64 -7.29 -3.08
N PRO A 171 -30.30 -6.28 -3.67
CA PRO A 171 -29.65 -5.41 -4.65
C PRO A 171 -28.41 -4.73 -4.08
N ILE A 172 -27.28 -4.86 -4.78
CA ILE A 172 -26.02 -4.24 -4.40
C ILE A 172 -26.09 -2.74 -4.72
N GLU A 173 -25.88 -1.90 -3.70
CA GLU A 173 -25.91 -0.43 -3.82
C GLU A 173 -24.56 0.15 -4.21
N ALA A 174 -23.47 -0.52 -3.81
CA ALA A 174 -22.13 -0.10 -4.15
C ALA A 174 -21.16 -1.27 -4.33
N MET A 175 -20.07 -1.04 -5.07
CA MET A 175 -18.93 -1.95 -5.19
C MET A 175 -17.67 -1.23 -4.74
N LEU A 176 -16.89 -1.85 -3.85
CA LEU A 176 -15.61 -1.35 -3.38
C LEU A 176 -14.46 -2.05 -4.12
N LEU A 177 -13.67 -1.26 -4.83
CA LEU A 177 -12.39 -1.64 -5.45
C LEU A 177 -11.25 -1.11 -4.56
N GLY A 178 -10.15 -1.85 -4.47
CA GLY A 178 -8.97 -1.40 -3.76
C GLY A 178 -7.97 -2.50 -3.44
N ASP A 179 -6.94 -2.15 -2.68
CA ASP A 179 -5.84 -3.03 -2.29
C ASP A 179 -6.07 -3.70 -0.91
N SER A 180 -5.01 -3.85 -0.11
CA SER A 180 -5.08 -4.37 1.25
C SER A 180 -5.97 -3.55 2.19
N PHE A 181 -6.18 -2.26 1.92
CA PHE A 181 -7.09 -1.44 2.72
C PHE A 181 -8.55 -1.82 2.49
N ALA A 182 -8.94 -2.09 1.24
CA ALA A 182 -10.27 -2.62 0.93
C ALA A 182 -10.43 -4.07 1.42
N GLU A 183 -9.43 -4.95 1.22
CA GLU A 183 -9.45 -6.32 1.75
C GLU A 183 -9.58 -6.36 3.29
N GLY A 184 -9.08 -5.32 3.97
CA GLY A 184 -9.15 -5.20 5.43
C GLY A 184 -8.08 -6.03 6.14
N ILE A 185 -6.83 -5.95 5.67
CA ILE A 185 -5.70 -6.68 6.25
C ILE A 185 -5.64 -6.49 7.77
N CYS A 186 -5.52 -7.61 8.49
CA CYS A 186 -5.41 -7.66 9.95
C CYS A 186 -6.58 -7.07 10.78
N LEU A 187 -7.73 -6.86 10.16
CA LEU A 187 -8.99 -6.53 10.83
C LEU A 187 -9.91 -7.75 10.84
N HIS A 188 -10.55 -8.02 11.98
CA HIS A 188 -11.53 -9.09 12.09
C HIS A 188 -12.80 -8.76 11.29
N ASP A 189 -13.66 -9.76 11.08
CA ASP A 189 -14.96 -9.52 10.46
C ASP A 189 -15.77 -8.54 11.30
N GLY A 190 -16.43 -7.57 10.65
CA GLY A 190 -17.09 -6.45 11.34
C GLY A 190 -16.18 -5.25 11.64
N GLU A 191 -14.85 -5.37 11.51
CA GLU A 191 -13.90 -4.29 11.80
C GLU A 191 -13.40 -3.57 10.54
N HIS A 192 -13.35 -4.25 9.40
CA HIS A 192 -12.83 -3.70 8.14
C HIS A 192 -13.78 -2.71 7.46
N LEU A 193 -13.24 -1.91 6.55
CA LEU A 193 -13.94 -0.79 5.89
C LEU A 193 -15.30 -1.20 5.30
N ALA A 194 -15.32 -2.24 4.46
CA ALA A 194 -16.56 -2.73 3.85
C ALA A 194 -17.59 -3.20 4.89
N ALA A 195 -17.16 -3.92 5.93
CA ALA A 195 -18.09 -4.33 6.99
C ALA A 195 -18.62 -3.15 7.81
N LYS A 196 -17.81 -2.10 8.03
CA LYS A 196 -18.28 -0.86 8.66
C LYS A 196 -19.32 -0.14 7.79
N LEU A 197 -19.14 -0.11 6.47
CA LEU A 197 -20.14 0.43 5.53
C LEU A 197 -21.45 -0.38 5.54
N VAL A 198 -21.37 -1.72 5.52
CA VAL A 198 -22.54 -2.61 5.68
C VAL A 198 -23.24 -2.36 7.02
N GLY A 199 -22.49 -2.23 8.11
CA GLY A 199 -23.02 -1.91 9.44
C GLY A 199 -23.69 -0.53 9.54
N LEU A 200 -23.37 0.39 8.61
CA LEU A 200 -24.05 1.67 8.46
C LEU A 200 -25.26 1.62 7.51
N GLY A 201 -25.60 0.44 6.99
CA GLY A 201 -26.77 0.20 6.17
C GLY A 201 -26.55 0.30 4.65
N LEU A 202 -25.30 0.36 4.18
CA LEU A 202 -24.99 0.34 2.74
C LEU A 202 -24.72 -1.10 2.29
N ASN A 203 -25.54 -1.63 1.39
CA ASN A 203 -25.30 -2.96 0.81
C ASN A 203 -24.15 -2.90 -0.23
N ILE A 204 -22.92 -3.02 0.24
CA ILE A 204 -21.70 -2.85 -0.56
C ILE A 204 -20.91 -4.15 -0.70
N VAL A 205 -20.61 -4.55 -1.94
CA VAL A 205 -19.73 -5.69 -2.21
C VAL A 205 -18.26 -5.24 -2.20
N ASN A 206 -17.45 -5.92 -1.41
CA ASN A 206 -16.01 -5.72 -1.36
C ASN A 206 -15.31 -6.59 -2.38
N THR A 207 -14.54 -6.01 -3.28
CA THR A 207 -13.70 -6.76 -4.23
C THR A 207 -12.22 -6.43 -4.07
N GLY A 208 -11.86 -5.78 -2.96
CA GLY A 208 -10.49 -5.45 -2.62
C GLY A 208 -9.61 -6.68 -2.41
N THR A 209 -8.37 -6.59 -2.89
CA THR A 209 -7.38 -7.67 -2.75
C THR A 209 -5.98 -7.10 -2.54
N ARG A 210 -5.22 -7.63 -1.59
CA ARG A 210 -3.89 -7.11 -1.26
C ARG A 210 -2.98 -7.00 -2.48
N GLY A 211 -2.29 -5.88 -2.55
CA GLY A 211 -1.39 -5.56 -3.65
C GLY A 211 -2.10 -5.27 -4.96
N ALA A 212 -3.43 -5.08 -4.98
CA ALA A 212 -4.10 -4.41 -6.09
C ALA A 212 -3.61 -2.97 -6.24
N GLY A 213 -3.94 -2.41 -7.40
CA GLY A 213 -3.76 -1.01 -7.73
C GLY A 213 -4.61 -0.73 -8.97
N PRO A 214 -4.54 0.47 -9.54
CA PRO A 214 -5.56 0.98 -10.47
C PRO A 214 -5.87 0.04 -11.65
N LEU A 215 -4.84 -0.62 -12.20
CA LEU A 215 -5.02 -1.51 -13.35
C LEU A 215 -5.69 -2.84 -13.01
N LEU A 216 -5.40 -3.41 -11.82
CA LEU A 216 -6.09 -4.63 -11.37
C LEU A 216 -7.53 -4.31 -10.94
N GLU A 217 -7.75 -3.15 -10.34
CA GLU A 217 -9.08 -2.68 -9.97
C GLU A 217 -9.96 -2.46 -11.20
N LEU A 218 -9.40 -1.88 -12.28
CA LEU A 218 -10.08 -1.80 -13.57
C LEU A 218 -10.44 -3.19 -14.12
N ALA A 219 -9.51 -4.14 -14.10
CA ALA A 219 -9.77 -5.51 -14.52
C ALA A 219 -10.90 -6.18 -13.71
N ILE A 220 -10.92 -5.96 -12.38
CA ILE A 220 -12.00 -6.43 -11.50
C ILE A 220 -13.34 -5.78 -11.89
N LEU A 221 -13.35 -4.46 -12.10
CA LEU A 221 -14.55 -3.74 -12.51
C LEU A 221 -15.09 -4.21 -13.86
N GLU A 222 -14.22 -4.41 -14.86
CA GLU A 222 -14.64 -4.89 -16.19
C GLU A 222 -15.22 -6.30 -16.15
N ARG A 223 -14.75 -7.17 -15.24
CA ARG A 223 -15.28 -8.54 -15.09
C ARG A 223 -16.57 -8.60 -14.28
N PHE A 224 -16.57 -7.99 -13.10
CA PHE A 224 -17.65 -8.18 -12.12
C PHE A 224 -18.69 -7.06 -12.19
N GLY A 225 -18.31 -5.85 -12.61
CA GLY A 225 -19.21 -4.70 -12.74
C GLY A 225 -20.43 -4.96 -13.62
N PRO A 226 -20.31 -5.52 -14.84
CA PRO A 226 -21.47 -5.83 -15.70
C PRO A 226 -22.46 -6.86 -15.11
N ILE A 227 -22.02 -7.64 -14.13
CA ILE A 227 -22.80 -8.69 -13.44
C ILE A 227 -23.49 -8.11 -12.22
N ILE A 228 -22.75 -7.36 -11.41
CA ILE A 228 -23.22 -6.76 -10.15
C ILE A 228 -24.08 -5.52 -10.45
N ARG A 229 -23.69 -4.72 -11.46
CA ARG A 229 -24.29 -3.46 -11.89
C ARG A 229 -24.56 -2.49 -10.73
N PRO A 230 -23.54 -2.21 -9.89
CA PRO A 230 -23.72 -1.33 -8.76
C PRO A 230 -24.03 0.10 -9.24
N PRO A 231 -24.99 0.81 -8.61
CA PRO A 231 -25.18 2.24 -8.83
C PRO A 231 -23.93 3.06 -8.55
N GLN A 232 -23.15 2.68 -7.52
CA GLN A 232 -21.93 3.37 -7.11
C GLN A 232 -20.72 2.42 -7.14
N THR A 233 -19.64 2.82 -7.81
CA THR A 233 -18.35 2.13 -7.75
C THR A 233 -17.37 3.00 -6.98
N VAL A 234 -16.91 2.54 -5.83
CA VAL A 234 -15.93 3.21 -4.99
C VAL A 234 -14.56 2.62 -5.27
N MET A 235 -13.64 3.40 -5.81
CA MET A 235 -12.26 2.99 -6.07
C MET A 235 -11.33 3.64 -5.03
N LEU A 236 -10.76 2.85 -4.12
CA LEU A 236 -9.77 3.35 -3.19
C LEU A 236 -8.45 3.59 -3.92
N VAL A 237 -7.91 4.79 -3.77
CA VAL A 237 -6.61 5.18 -4.29
C VAL A 237 -5.68 5.44 -3.11
N PHE A 238 -4.65 4.63 -2.94
CA PHE A 238 -3.73 4.72 -1.81
C PHE A 238 -2.38 5.36 -2.22
N GLY A 239 -2.08 6.50 -1.60
CA GLY A 239 -0.84 7.27 -1.88
C GLY A 239 0.46 6.56 -1.49
N GLY A 240 0.41 5.43 -0.78
CA GLY A 240 1.62 4.73 -0.35
C GLY A 240 2.20 3.73 -1.37
N ASN A 241 1.38 3.06 -2.19
CA ASN A 241 1.87 1.96 -3.04
C ASN A 241 1.28 1.92 -4.47
N ASP A 242 0.24 2.70 -4.79
CA ASP A 242 -0.50 2.53 -6.05
C ASP A 242 0.31 2.87 -7.30
N ALA A 243 1.11 3.94 -7.27
CA ALA A 243 1.99 4.27 -8.38
C ALA A 243 3.03 3.16 -8.65
N ALA A 244 3.57 2.57 -7.59
CA ALA A 244 4.48 1.44 -7.69
C ALA A 244 3.77 0.15 -8.14
N ASN A 245 2.53 -0.07 -7.70
CA ASN A 245 1.69 -1.18 -8.12
C ASN A 245 1.35 -1.08 -9.60
N LEU A 246 1.02 0.13 -10.09
CA LEU A 246 0.75 0.40 -11.50
C LEU A 246 2.00 0.16 -12.35
N THR A 247 3.17 0.65 -11.92
CA THR A 247 4.44 0.40 -12.63
C THR A 247 4.72 -1.10 -12.77
N ARG A 248 4.56 -1.88 -11.69
CA ARG A 248 4.72 -3.33 -11.72
C ARG A 248 3.63 -4.05 -12.53
N ALA A 249 2.44 -3.48 -12.62
CA ALA A 249 1.33 -4.06 -13.37
C ALA A 249 1.52 -3.93 -14.90
N LEU A 250 2.28 -2.94 -15.36
CA LEU A 250 2.61 -2.79 -16.79
C LEU A 250 3.51 -3.92 -17.31
N ASP A 251 4.21 -4.64 -16.44
CA ASP A 251 4.99 -5.83 -16.79
C ASP A 251 4.12 -7.10 -16.95
N LEU A 252 2.81 -7.00 -16.71
CA LEU A 252 1.85 -8.11 -16.80
C LEU A 252 0.99 -7.98 -18.06
N PRO A 253 1.25 -8.78 -19.12
CA PRO A 253 0.55 -8.64 -20.41
C PRO A 253 -0.98 -8.73 -20.30
N TRP A 254 -1.49 -9.60 -19.42
CA TRP A 254 -2.93 -9.77 -19.21
C TRP A 254 -3.59 -8.56 -18.55
N LEU A 255 -2.86 -7.76 -17.76
CA LEU A 255 -3.38 -6.52 -17.17
C LEU A 255 -3.36 -5.38 -18.17
N VAL A 256 -2.32 -5.26 -18.99
CA VAL A 256 -2.25 -4.23 -20.04
C VAL A 256 -3.44 -4.33 -21.00
N SER A 257 -3.91 -5.55 -21.27
CA SER A 257 -5.08 -5.81 -22.11
C SER A 257 -6.37 -5.09 -21.64
N ALA A 258 -6.47 -4.74 -20.34
CA ALA A 258 -7.60 -3.98 -19.78
C ALA A 258 -7.69 -2.57 -20.32
N VAL A 259 -6.56 -1.88 -20.49
CA VAL A 259 -6.58 -0.52 -21.05
C VAL A 259 -6.73 -0.54 -22.56
N GLU A 260 -6.21 -1.57 -23.23
CA GLU A 260 -6.37 -1.76 -24.68
C GLU A 260 -7.80 -2.18 -25.09
N GLY A 261 -8.69 -2.37 -24.12
CA GLY A 261 -10.10 -2.69 -24.34
C GLY A 261 -10.37 -4.14 -24.76
N SER A 262 -9.41 -5.03 -24.56
CA SER A 262 -9.50 -6.45 -24.87
C SER A 262 -9.71 -7.33 -23.62
N PHE A 263 -9.77 -6.73 -22.44
CA PHE A 263 -10.10 -7.43 -21.20
C PHE A 263 -11.61 -7.68 -21.11
N VAL A 264 -12.03 -8.73 -21.81
CA VAL A 264 -13.35 -9.32 -21.66
C VAL A 264 -13.13 -10.77 -21.25
N GLY A 265 -12.96 -10.98 -19.95
CA GLY A 265 -13.08 -12.33 -19.39
C GLY A 265 -14.55 -12.72 -19.41
N THR A 266 -14.89 -13.83 -20.06
CA THR A 266 -16.29 -14.19 -20.35
C THR A 266 -17.04 -14.76 -19.14
N SER A 267 -16.32 -15.19 -18.10
CA SER A 267 -16.90 -15.80 -16.89
C SER A 267 -16.40 -15.12 -15.59
N PRO A 268 -17.30 -14.80 -14.64
CA PRO A 268 -16.91 -14.35 -13.30
C PRO A 268 -16.28 -15.46 -12.46
N LEU A 269 -16.61 -16.72 -12.77
CA LEU A 269 -16.12 -17.88 -12.04
C LEU A 269 -15.00 -18.56 -12.82
N PRO A 270 -13.87 -18.86 -12.15
CA PRO A 270 -12.80 -19.62 -12.77
C PRO A 270 -13.25 -21.02 -13.18
N GLU A 271 -12.67 -21.54 -14.26
CA GLU A 271 -12.88 -22.94 -14.65
C GLU A 271 -12.26 -23.89 -13.62
N GLN A 272 -12.78 -25.13 -13.53
CA GLN A 272 -12.25 -26.13 -12.60
C GLN A 272 -10.75 -26.37 -12.79
N VAL A 273 -10.26 -26.39 -14.04
CA VAL A 273 -8.83 -26.55 -14.34
C VAL A 273 -7.97 -25.42 -13.76
N GLN A 274 -8.50 -24.19 -13.71
CA GLN A 274 -7.82 -23.04 -13.13
C GLN A 274 -7.80 -23.15 -11.60
N LEU A 275 -8.94 -23.53 -11.01
CA LEU A 275 -9.05 -23.78 -9.57
C LEU A 275 -8.08 -24.87 -9.10
N ASP A 276 -7.94 -25.94 -9.89
CA ASP A 276 -7.06 -27.06 -9.54
C ASP A 276 -5.57 -26.67 -9.60
N ARG A 277 -5.15 -25.94 -10.65
CA ARG A 277 -3.78 -25.39 -10.74
C ARG A 277 -3.46 -24.43 -9.61
N ALA A 278 -4.41 -23.56 -9.29
CA ALA A 278 -4.26 -22.60 -8.20
C ALA A 278 -4.16 -23.31 -6.84
N ARG A 279 -5.01 -24.31 -6.59
CA ARG A 279 -4.97 -25.10 -5.36
C ARG A 279 -3.65 -25.83 -5.18
N GLU A 280 -3.16 -26.51 -6.22
CA GLU A 280 -1.86 -27.18 -6.20
C GLU A 280 -0.74 -26.19 -5.83
N LYS A 281 -0.76 -24.99 -6.44
CA LYS A 281 0.25 -23.99 -6.16
C LYS A 281 0.17 -23.40 -4.74
N LEU A 282 -1.04 -23.19 -4.23
CA LEU A 282 -1.25 -22.71 -2.87
C LEU A 282 -0.79 -23.74 -1.84
N GLU A 283 -1.13 -25.02 -2.02
CA GLU A 283 -0.62 -26.12 -1.19
C GLU A 283 0.91 -26.15 -1.18
N GLN A 284 1.54 -25.98 -2.35
CA GLN A 284 2.99 -25.86 -2.47
C GLN A 284 3.54 -24.67 -1.64
N TRP A 285 2.97 -23.48 -1.78
CA TRP A 285 3.39 -22.30 -1.03
C TRP A 285 3.26 -22.47 0.48
N TRP A 286 2.20 -23.14 0.93
CA TRP A 286 1.98 -23.46 2.34
C TRP A 286 2.97 -24.50 2.86
N SER A 287 3.41 -25.45 2.03
CA SER A 287 4.36 -26.50 2.42
C SER A 287 5.82 -26.02 2.57
N ILE A 288 6.20 -24.92 1.91
CA ILE A 288 7.60 -24.45 1.82
C ILE A 288 7.91 -23.36 2.87
N ARG A 289 6.91 -22.84 3.59
CA ARG A 289 7.11 -21.74 4.56
C ARG A 289 7.85 -22.18 5.83
N GLU A 290 9.17 -22.29 5.74
CA GLU A 290 10.09 -22.19 6.88
C GLU A 290 10.55 -20.74 7.11
N ALA A 291 10.97 -20.42 8.34
CA ALA A 291 11.01 -19.08 8.91
C ALA A 291 11.65 -17.94 8.06
N PRO A 292 10.97 -16.78 7.93
CA PRO A 292 11.30 -15.68 7.01
C PRO A 292 12.46 -14.79 7.45
N LEU A 293 13.12 -15.04 8.59
CA LEU A 293 14.12 -14.11 9.12
C LEU A 293 15.31 -13.87 8.16
N HIS A 294 15.71 -14.91 7.42
CA HIS A 294 16.81 -14.83 6.46
C HIS A 294 16.43 -14.10 5.17
N GLU A 295 15.20 -14.27 4.69
CA GLU A 295 14.65 -13.58 3.52
C GLU A 295 14.40 -12.08 3.83
N MET A 296 13.85 -11.77 5.01
CA MET A 296 13.65 -10.39 5.47
C MET A 296 14.96 -9.62 5.66
N LEU A 297 16.04 -10.30 6.05
CA LEU A 297 17.37 -9.70 6.20
C LEU A 297 18.18 -9.66 4.89
N GLY A 298 17.79 -10.47 3.89
CA GLY A 298 18.40 -10.52 2.56
C GLY A 298 17.89 -9.46 1.58
N ASP A 299 16.80 -8.79 1.90
CA ASP A 299 16.29 -7.68 1.08
C ASP A 299 17.18 -6.44 1.23
N ASN A 300 17.81 -6.05 0.11
CA ASN A 300 18.61 -4.83 0.00
C ASN A 300 17.88 -3.56 0.46
N SER A 301 16.54 -3.57 0.43
CA SER A 301 15.72 -2.46 0.91
C SER A 301 15.88 -2.20 2.41
N VAL A 302 15.98 -3.25 3.24
CA VAL A 302 16.11 -3.13 4.70
C VAL A 302 17.47 -2.52 5.07
N PHE A 303 18.54 -3.01 4.46
CA PHE A 303 19.88 -2.47 4.66
C PHE A 303 19.97 -1.00 4.19
N ARG A 304 19.43 -0.69 3.01
CA ARG A 304 19.39 0.68 2.49
C ARG A 304 18.64 1.62 3.44
N ASN A 305 17.46 1.20 3.90
CA ASN A 305 16.62 1.99 4.79
C ASN A 305 17.29 2.24 6.15
N PHE A 306 17.98 1.23 6.68
CA PHE A 306 18.82 1.36 7.88
C PHE A 306 19.97 2.37 7.67
N MET A 307 20.69 2.26 6.55
CA MET A 307 21.78 3.18 6.21
C MET A 307 21.29 4.62 6.01
N ALA A 308 20.04 4.79 5.56
CA ALA A 308 19.38 6.08 5.40
C ALA A 308 18.81 6.68 6.70
N LEU A 309 18.91 5.96 7.83
CA LEU A 309 18.32 6.33 9.13
C LEU A 309 16.80 6.59 9.01
N GLN A 310 16.10 5.71 8.28
CA GLN A 310 14.69 5.91 7.96
C GLN A 310 13.81 5.96 9.20
N ARG A 311 13.98 5.04 10.17
CA ARG A 311 13.12 4.98 11.36
C ARG A 311 13.29 6.21 12.24
N ILE A 312 14.52 6.71 12.39
CA ILE A 312 14.77 7.98 13.08
C ILE A 312 14.11 9.13 12.31
N SER A 313 14.27 9.17 10.99
CA SER A 313 13.67 10.22 10.16
C SER A 313 12.14 10.23 10.30
N LEU A 314 11.52 9.05 10.32
CA LEU A 314 10.08 8.89 10.54
C LEU A 314 9.66 9.34 11.93
N ALA A 315 10.40 8.93 12.97
CA ALA A 315 10.14 9.36 14.35
C ALA A 315 10.26 10.89 14.54
N LEU A 316 11.10 11.54 13.74
CA LEU A 316 11.25 12.99 13.72
C LEU A 316 10.23 13.69 12.82
N GLY A 317 9.59 13.00 11.88
CA GLY A 317 8.69 13.58 10.88
C GLY A 317 9.41 14.27 9.71
N VAL A 318 10.63 13.83 9.40
CA VAL A 318 11.46 14.33 8.28
C VAL A 318 11.81 13.22 7.29
N PHE A 319 10.96 12.19 7.25
CA PHE A 319 11.03 11.12 6.27
C PHE A 319 10.12 11.47 5.10
N PHE A 320 10.73 11.89 3.99
CA PHE A 320 10.00 12.15 2.75
C PHE A 320 10.25 11.00 1.79
N PRO A 321 9.27 10.13 1.52
CA PRO A 321 9.46 9.00 0.61
C PRO A 321 9.80 9.49 -0.80
N ALA A 322 10.39 8.62 -1.62
CA ALA A 322 10.58 8.88 -3.04
C ALA A 322 9.26 9.37 -3.67
N GLU A 323 9.31 10.43 -4.48
CA GLU A 323 8.12 10.89 -5.19
C GLU A 323 7.60 9.76 -6.09
N PRO A 324 6.32 9.39 -6.00
CA PRO A 324 5.76 8.35 -6.84
C PRO A 324 5.80 8.78 -8.31
N ARG A 325 6.43 7.96 -9.16
CA ARG A 325 6.28 8.11 -10.62
C ARG A 325 4.94 7.53 -11.02
N ILE A 326 3.98 8.38 -11.35
CA ILE A 326 2.68 7.95 -11.84
C ILE A 326 2.79 7.74 -13.37
N PRO A 327 2.58 6.51 -13.87
CA PRO A 327 2.61 6.27 -15.31
C PRO A 327 1.55 7.08 -16.05
N ALA A 328 1.88 7.53 -17.27
CA ALA A 328 0.98 8.34 -18.12
C ALA A 328 -0.38 7.68 -18.41
N LEU A 329 -0.48 6.36 -18.24
CA LEU A 329 -1.70 5.59 -18.44
C LEU A 329 -2.74 5.78 -17.32
N TYR A 330 -2.39 6.44 -16.21
CA TYR A 330 -3.29 6.58 -15.06
C TYR A 330 -4.63 7.23 -15.45
N ASP A 331 -4.58 8.34 -16.19
CA ASP A 331 -5.79 9.04 -16.65
C ASP A 331 -6.67 8.15 -17.54
N ASP A 332 -6.04 7.38 -18.43
CA ASP A 332 -6.75 6.43 -19.31
C ASP A 332 -7.43 5.31 -18.51
N ILE A 333 -6.79 4.83 -17.44
CA ILE A 333 -7.36 3.81 -16.54
C ILE A 333 -8.61 4.35 -15.84
N ILE A 334 -8.52 5.56 -15.26
CA ILE A 334 -9.65 6.18 -14.56
C ILE A 334 -10.80 6.49 -15.53
N LEU A 335 -10.48 7.05 -16.71
CA LEU A 335 -11.45 7.30 -17.76
C LEU A 335 -12.14 6.01 -18.22
N ARG A 336 -11.38 4.92 -18.35
CA ARG A 336 -11.92 3.61 -18.73
C ARG A 336 -12.81 3.05 -17.63
N ALA A 337 -12.41 3.13 -16.36
CA ALA A 337 -13.22 2.67 -15.24
C ALA A 337 -14.57 3.41 -15.18
N ALA A 338 -14.56 4.74 -15.33
CA ALA A 338 -15.78 5.55 -15.37
C ALA A 338 -16.69 5.17 -16.55
N LYS A 339 -16.12 4.99 -17.75
CA LYS A 339 -16.86 4.52 -18.93
C LYS A 339 -17.45 3.13 -18.75
N THR A 340 -16.71 2.22 -18.12
CA THR A 340 -17.19 0.87 -17.81
C THR A 340 -18.39 0.95 -16.86
N ALA A 341 -18.28 1.70 -15.76
CA ALA A 341 -19.40 1.91 -14.82
C ALA A 341 -20.66 2.49 -15.50
N ALA A 342 -20.46 3.45 -16.39
CA ALA A 342 -21.55 4.08 -17.13
C ALA A 342 -22.32 3.11 -18.04
N THR A 343 -21.76 1.95 -18.42
CA THR A 343 -22.46 0.96 -19.29
C THR A 343 -23.73 0.37 -18.65
N TRP A 344 -23.84 0.44 -17.32
CA TRP A 344 -25.05 0.07 -16.57
C TRP A 344 -25.65 1.25 -15.80
N ASN A 345 -25.34 2.49 -16.19
CA ASN A 345 -25.74 3.71 -15.50
C ASN A 345 -25.24 3.78 -14.04
N GLY A 346 -24.06 3.19 -13.77
CA GLY A 346 -23.34 3.36 -12.53
C GLY A 346 -22.38 4.56 -12.59
N GLU A 347 -22.04 5.08 -11.43
CA GLU A 347 -21.09 6.18 -11.24
C GLU A 347 -19.79 5.66 -10.60
N LEU A 348 -18.69 6.38 -10.80
CA LEU A 348 -17.40 6.10 -10.21
C LEU A 348 -17.05 7.21 -9.22
N THR A 349 -16.66 6.83 -8.01
CA THR A 349 -16.10 7.71 -6.99
C THR A 349 -14.70 7.23 -6.62
N LEU A 350 -13.70 8.08 -6.83
CA LEU A 350 -12.34 7.85 -6.37
C LEU A 350 -12.21 8.33 -4.92
N VAL A 351 -11.67 7.49 -4.04
CA VAL A 351 -11.45 7.84 -2.64
C VAL A 351 -9.96 7.77 -2.34
N TYR A 352 -9.32 8.93 -2.16
CA TYR A 352 -7.91 8.98 -1.78
C TYR A 352 -7.73 8.68 -0.29
N LEU A 353 -6.89 7.69 0.00
CA LEU A 353 -6.48 7.33 1.35
C LEU A 353 -5.01 7.74 1.59
N PRO A 354 -4.73 8.64 2.55
CA PRO A 354 -3.37 9.07 2.83
C PRO A 354 -2.52 7.95 3.47
N PRO A 355 -1.21 7.89 3.22
CA PRO A 355 -0.31 7.01 3.97
C PRO A 355 -0.09 7.49 5.42
N LYS A 356 0.08 6.54 6.33
CA LYS A 356 0.35 6.79 7.77
C LYS A 356 1.53 7.74 8.00
N ASP A 357 2.54 7.68 7.14
CA ASP A 357 3.78 8.43 7.27
C ASP A 357 3.56 9.95 7.31
N GLN A 358 2.45 10.45 6.75
CA GLN A 358 2.09 11.87 6.83
C GLN A 358 1.78 12.31 8.26
N PHE A 359 1.25 11.42 9.10
CA PHE A 359 0.68 11.75 10.41
C PHE A 359 1.64 11.49 11.58
N VAL A 360 2.77 10.83 11.32
CA VAL A 360 3.71 10.41 12.35
C VAL A 360 4.92 11.33 12.41
N GLY A 361 5.47 11.48 13.61
CA GLY A 361 6.66 12.31 13.86
C GLY A 361 6.37 13.45 14.81
N ARG A 362 7.45 14.13 15.23
CA ARG A 362 7.36 15.33 16.08
C ARG A 362 7.19 16.60 15.28
N LEU A 363 7.74 16.60 14.07
CA LEU A 363 7.57 17.66 13.08
C LEU A 363 6.50 17.19 12.09
N SER A 364 5.70 18.12 11.59
CA SER A 364 4.69 17.85 10.57
C SER A 364 4.92 18.81 9.41
N PHE A 365 4.96 18.25 8.20
CA PHE A 365 5.09 18.98 6.95
C PHE A 365 4.08 18.39 5.95
N PRO A 366 2.76 18.63 6.12
CA PRO A 366 1.74 18.05 5.25
C PRO A 366 1.99 18.35 3.77
N GLU A 367 2.51 19.54 3.46
CA GLU A 367 2.82 20.00 2.11
C GLU A 367 4.05 19.30 1.49
N ALA A 368 4.82 18.57 2.29
CA ALA A 368 5.95 17.78 1.80
C ALA A 368 5.51 16.40 1.27
N TYR A 369 4.26 16.01 1.49
CA TYR A 369 3.74 14.70 1.12
C TYR A 369 2.80 14.79 -0.09
N ASP A 370 3.18 14.02 -1.11
CA ASP A 370 2.37 13.44 -2.19
C ASP A 370 1.56 14.42 -3.07
N ALA A 371 2.00 14.63 -4.34
CA ALA A 371 1.19 15.29 -5.36
C ALA A 371 0.05 14.39 -5.90
N PHE A 372 0.00 13.12 -5.48
CA PHE A 372 -0.97 12.15 -6.01
C PHE A 372 -2.44 12.49 -5.77
N PRO A 373 -2.88 13.10 -4.63
CA PRO A 373 -4.26 13.56 -4.50
C PRO A 373 -4.67 14.52 -5.61
N GLU A 374 -3.79 15.47 -5.98
CA GLU A 374 -4.07 16.43 -7.05
C GLU A 374 -4.18 15.75 -8.41
N ILE A 375 -3.33 14.74 -8.66
CA ILE A 375 -3.35 13.96 -9.91
C ILE A 375 -4.59 13.05 -9.96
N ALA A 376 -4.94 12.39 -8.86
CA ALA A 376 -6.13 11.57 -8.74
C ALA A 376 -7.41 12.40 -8.91
N GLN A 377 -7.45 13.60 -8.33
CA GLN A 377 -8.53 14.55 -8.52
C GLN A 377 -8.66 14.98 -9.98
N ALA A 378 -7.56 15.39 -10.62
CA ALA A 378 -7.57 15.81 -12.01
C ALA A 378 -8.03 14.69 -12.96
N ALA A 379 -7.60 13.45 -12.70
CA ALA A 379 -8.04 12.27 -13.44
C ALA A 379 -9.54 11.99 -13.24
N ALA A 380 -10.04 12.10 -12.00
CA ALA A 380 -11.47 11.95 -11.69
C ALA A 380 -12.32 13.00 -12.43
N GLU A 381 -11.94 14.27 -12.32
CA GLU A 381 -12.62 15.39 -12.99
C GLU A 381 -12.64 15.20 -14.52
N SER A 382 -11.53 14.77 -15.10
CA SER A 382 -11.42 14.51 -16.54
C SER A 382 -12.26 13.32 -17.01
N ALA A 383 -12.45 12.33 -16.14
CA ALA A 383 -13.31 11.18 -16.38
C ALA A 383 -14.81 11.43 -16.10
N GLY A 384 -15.15 12.57 -15.49
CA GLY A 384 -16.51 12.84 -14.99
C GLY A 384 -16.88 11.97 -13.78
N ALA A 385 -15.88 11.54 -13.00
CA ALA A 385 -16.03 10.78 -11.78
C ALA A 385 -15.93 11.70 -10.55
N ASP A 386 -16.53 11.28 -9.43
CA ASP A 386 -16.42 11.99 -8.16
C ASP A 386 -15.09 11.69 -7.48
N PHE A 387 -14.63 12.63 -6.64
CA PHE A 387 -13.39 12.49 -5.89
C PHE A 387 -13.57 12.89 -4.42
N LEU A 388 -13.14 12.02 -3.52
CA LEU A 388 -13.12 12.23 -2.08
C LEU A 388 -11.69 12.09 -1.55
N ASP A 389 -11.10 13.21 -1.12
CA ASP A 389 -9.84 13.20 -0.38
C ASP A 389 -10.09 13.04 1.13
N LEU A 390 -9.61 11.93 1.71
CA LEU A 390 -9.71 11.70 3.15
C LEU A 390 -8.65 12.46 3.96
N SER A 391 -7.62 13.03 3.33
CA SER A 391 -6.49 13.68 4.01
C SER A 391 -6.90 14.82 4.94
N PRO A 392 -7.76 15.78 4.53
CA PRO A 392 -8.18 16.86 5.42
C PRO A 392 -8.94 16.35 6.65
N ALA A 393 -9.77 15.33 6.47
CA ALA A 393 -10.54 14.74 7.56
C ALA A 393 -9.64 13.95 8.53
N PHE A 394 -8.63 13.24 8.01
CA PHE A 394 -7.66 12.51 8.82
C PHE A 394 -6.78 13.47 9.62
N TRP A 395 -6.31 14.58 9.02
CA TRP A 395 -5.56 15.62 9.73
C TRP A 395 -6.37 16.31 10.83
N ALA A 396 -7.67 16.50 10.62
CA ALA A 396 -8.56 17.09 11.62
C ALA A 396 -8.94 16.13 12.77
N TYR A 397 -8.61 14.84 12.65
CA TYR A 397 -8.91 13.85 13.67
C TYR A 397 -8.08 14.11 14.95
N PRO A 398 -8.62 13.94 16.18
CA PRO A 398 -7.89 14.28 17.41
C PRO A 398 -6.55 13.57 17.59
N SER A 399 -6.42 12.35 17.05
CA SER A 399 -5.17 11.60 17.01
C SER A 399 -5.02 10.89 15.66
N PRO A 400 -4.55 11.57 14.61
CA PRO A 400 -4.51 10.99 13.26
C PRO A 400 -3.73 9.67 13.18
N PRO A 401 -2.60 9.48 13.91
CA PRO A 401 -1.92 8.18 13.94
C PRO A 401 -2.76 7.01 14.48
N ALA A 402 -3.78 7.26 15.29
CA ALA A 402 -4.65 6.22 15.85
C ALA A 402 -5.56 5.58 14.79
N LEU A 403 -5.81 6.30 13.68
CA LEU A 403 -6.53 5.77 12.51
C LEU A 403 -5.75 4.65 11.81
N TYR A 404 -4.48 4.42 12.18
CA TYR A 404 -3.66 3.36 11.61
C TYR A 404 -3.17 2.38 12.69
N ALA A 405 -3.16 1.10 12.33
CA ALA A 405 -2.53 0.05 13.11
C ALA A 405 -0.98 0.13 13.03
N PRO A 406 -0.24 -0.59 13.89
CA PRO A 406 1.22 -0.57 13.91
C PRO A 406 1.88 -0.99 12.59
N ASP A 407 1.18 -1.78 11.78
CA ASP A 407 1.59 -2.29 10.47
C ASP A 407 1.30 -1.31 9.30
N ALA A 408 0.80 -0.11 9.62
CA ALA A 408 0.45 0.97 8.71
C ALA A 408 -0.82 0.77 7.86
N HIS A 409 -1.59 -0.29 8.09
CA HIS A 409 -2.97 -0.38 7.60
C HIS A 409 -3.93 0.40 8.51
N LEU A 410 -5.19 0.55 8.10
CA LEU A 410 -6.22 1.15 8.94
C LEU A 410 -6.39 0.34 10.23
N SER A 411 -6.54 1.05 11.35
CA SER A 411 -7.08 0.45 12.57
C SER A 411 -8.59 0.25 12.41
N GLU A 412 -9.24 -0.46 13.35
CA GLU A 412 -10.71 -0.52 13.39
C GLU A 412 -11.32 0.90 13.45
N GLU A 413 -10.72 1.78 14.24
CA GLU A 413 -11.14 3.18 14.38
C GLU A 413 -10.97 3.93 13.05
N GLY A 414 -9.85 3.73 12.35
CA GLY A 414 -9.61 4.27 11.03
C GLY A 414 -10.61 3.78 9.99
N ALA A 415 -10.90 2.49 9.96
CA ALA A 415 -11.87 1.89 9.06
C ALA A 415 -13.29 2.43 9.32
N ALA A 416 -13.68 2.57 10.59
CA ALA A 416 -14.98 3.16 10.97
C ALA A 416 -15.08 4.64 10.58
N PHE A 417 -14.01 5.41 10.78
CA PHE A 417 -13.96 6.82 10.42
C PHE A 417 -14.03 7.02 8.90
N ALA A 418 -13.22 6.26 8.14
CA ALA A 418 -13.25 6.28 6.68
C ALA A 418 -14.62 5.85 6.12
N ALA A 419 -15.23 4.79 6.67
CA ALA A 419 -16.56 4.34 6.26
C ALA A 419 -17.61 5.46 6.40
N LYS A 420 -17.59 6.19 7.52
CA LYS A 420 -18.50 7.31 7.74
C LYS A 420 -18.30 8.41 6.70
N MET A 421 -17.06 8.80 6.43
CA MET A 421 -16.75 9.84 5.45
C MET A 421 -17.18 9.45 4.03
N ILE A 422 -16.94 8.20 3.62
CA ILE A 422 -17.35 7.66 2.33
C ILE A 422 -18.88 7.66 2.22
N LEU A 423 -19.59 7.14 3.23
CA LEU A 423 -21.04 7.09 3.21
C LEU A 423 -21.67 8.50 3.15
N GLU A 424 -21.10 9.46 3.88
CA GLU A 424 -21.54 10.85 3.83
C GLU A 424 -21.34 11.48 2.46
N ALA A 425 -20.25 11.15 1.75
CA ALA A 425 -20.02 11.60 0.38
C ALA A 425 -21.07 11.01 -0.57
N LEU A 426 -21.20 9.68 -0.62
CA LEU A 426 -22.16 8.98 -1.50
C LEU A 426 -23.61 9.42 -1.25
N SER A 427 -23.98 9.68 0.01
CA SER A 427 -25.33 10.13 0.39
C SER A 427 -25.65 11.56 -0.07
N ARG A 428 -24.64 12.42 -0.25
CA ARG A 428 -24.85 13.79 -0.76
C ARG A 428 -25.17 13.75 -2.25
N ASP A 429 -24.53 12.87 -3.00
CA ASP A 429 -24.74 12.74 -4.44
C ASP A 429 -26.10 12.11 -4.78
N LEU A 430 -26.55 11.15 -3.97
CA LEU A 430 -27.92 10.60 -4.04
C LEU A 430 -29.02 11.65 -3.81
N LYS A 431 -28.76 12.68 -3.00
CA LYS A 431 -29.72 13.78 -2.77
C LYS A 431 -29.67 14.85 -3.86
N LEU A 432 -28.51 15.07 -4.48
CA LEU A 432 -28.34 16.03 -5.57
C LEU A 432 -28.96 15.51 -6.89
N THR A 433 -28.93 14.20 -7.13
CA THR A 433 -29.55 13.56 -8.30
C THR A 433 -31.08 13.52 -8.22
N GLN A 434 -31.67 13.40 -7.03
CA GLN A 434 -33.14 13.50 -6.82
C GLN A 434 -33.70 14.92 -6.95
N HIS A 435 -32.85 15.94 -7.10
CA HIS A 435 -33.24 17.35 -7.21
C HIS A 435 -32.84 18.00 -8.54
N ARG A 436 -32.36 17.23 -9.53
CA ARG A 436 -32.27 17.71 -10.92
C ARG A 436 -33.65 17.52 -11.60
N PRO A 437 -34.31 18.60 -12.05
CA PRO A 437 -35.65 18.56 -12.63
C PRO A 437 -35.73 17.82 -13.96
#